data_AF-A0A529X7B7-F1
#
_entry.id   AF-A0A529X7B7-F1
#
_cell.length_a   1.000
_cell.length_b   1.000
_cell.length_c   1.000
_cell.angle_alpha   90.00
_cell.angle_beta   90.00
_cell.angle_gamma   90.00
#
_symmetry.space_group_name_H-M   'P 1'
#
loop_
_entity.id
_entity.type
_entity.pdbx_description
1 polymer ?
#
loop_
_entity_poly.entity_id
_entity_poly.type
_entity_poly.pdbx_seq_one_letter_code
_entity_poly.pdbx_strand_id
1 'polypeptide(L)' 'MPFEARSVMSQKEEFVRLALAPGANVSALCRRFGIGRTCGHKLLSRYRMEGVAGLAEQSRRPQSSPAR' A
#
# COMPACT_ATOMS: atom_id res chain seq x y z
N MET A 1 -11.54 19.67 -16.10
CA MET A 1 -10.16 19.30 -16.48
C MET A 1 -9.96 17.82 -16.15
N PRO A 2 -9.67 16.93 -17.11
CA PRO A 2 -9.80 15.48 -16.89
C PRO A 2 -8.43 14.85 -16.61
N PHE A 3 -7.98 14.94 -15.38
CA PHE A 3 -6.92 14.07 -14.88
C PHE A 3 -7.22 13.85 -13.41
N GLU A 4 -7.94 12.75 -13.13
CA GLU A 4 -8.00 12.22 -11.78
C GLU A 4 -6.58 11.85 -11.37
N ALA A 5 -5.93 12.74 -10.63
CA ALA A 5 -4.71 12.44 -9.93
C ALA A 5 -5.05 11.42 -8.84
N ARG A 6 -5.18 10.14 -9.20
CA ARG A 6 -5.27 9.04 -8.24
C ARG A 6 -3.94 8.97 -7.52
N SER A 7 -3.82 9.72 -6.42
CA SER A 7 -2.65 9.71 -5.56
C SER A 7 -2.34 8.29 -5.13
N VAL A 8 -1.07 7.99 -4.92
CA VAL A 8 -0.59 6.69 -4.43
C VAL A 8 -1.36 6.26 -3.17
N MET A 9 -1.77 7.20 -2.34
CA MET A 9 -2.64 6.98 -1.17
C MET A 9 -4.00 6.38 -1.53
N SER A 10 -4.70 6.94 -2.53
CA SER A 10 -6.00 6.44 -2.97
C SER A 10 -5.90 5.01 -3.50
N GLN A 11 -4.83 4.69 -4.25
CA GLN A 11 -4.60 3.34 -4.75
C GLN A 11 -4.31 2.33 -3.62
N LYS A 12 -3.55 2.72 -2.59
CA LYS A 12 -3.29 1.88 -1.41
C LYS A 12 -4.57 1.63 -0.60
N GLU A 13 -5.39 2.66 -0.40
CA GLU A 13 -6.68 2.53 0.28
C GLU A 13 -7.62 1.60 -0.48
N GLU A 14 -7.71 1.75 -1.80
CA GLU A 14 -8.53 0.89 -2.65
C GLU A 14 -8.04 -0.56 -2.60
N PHE A 15 -6.73 -0.79 -2.67
CA PHE A 15 -6.14 -2.12 -2.52
C PHE A 15 -6.53 -2.76 -1.19
N VAL A 16 -6.39 -2.03 -0.08
CA VAL A 16 -6.69 -2.57 1.25
C VAL A 16 -8.19 -2.81 1.44
N ARG A 17 -9.05 -1.89 0.99
CA ARG A 17 -10.51 -2.11 1.02
C ARG A 17 -10.89 -3.40 0.30
N LEU A 18 -10.34 -3.63 -0.89
CA LEU A 18 -10.58 -4.85 -1.66
C LEU A 18 -10.00 -6.09 -0.97
N ALA A 19 -8.82 -5.98 -0.36
CA ALA A 19 -8.15 -7.09 0.31
C ALA A 19 -8.75 -7.44 1.69
N LEU A 20 -9.52 -6.55 2.30
CA LEU A 20 -10.29 -6.82 3.53
C LEU A 20 -11.63 -7.50 3.27
N ALA A 21 -12.11 -7.52 2.02
CA ALA A 21 -13.33 -8.21 1.67
C ALA A 21 -13.21 -9.73 1.95
N PRO A 22 -14.26 -10.38 2.46
CA PRO A 22 -14.25 -11.82 2.69
C PRO A 22 -14.03 -12.56 1.36
N GLY A 23 -13.11 -13.53 1.35
CA GLY A 23 -12.74 -14.27 0.14
C GLY A 23 -11.81 -13.53 -0.83
N ALA A 24 -11.29 -12.35 -0.45
CA ALA A 24 -10.38 -11.61 -1.31
C ALA A 24 -9.07 -12.37 -1.57
N ASN A 25 -8.71 -12.51 -2.85
CA ASN A 25 -7.45 -13.09 -3.24
C ASN A 25 -6.36 -12.01 -3.31
N VAL A 26 -5.63 -11.84 -2.21
CA VAL A 26 -4.53 -10.86 -2.10
C VAL A 26 -3.49 -11.03 -3.21
N SER A 27 -3.21 -12.26 -3.65
CA SER A 27 -2.26 -12.54 -4.74
C SER A 27 -2.76 -12.07 -6.11
N ALA A 28 -4.06 -12.16 -6.37
CA ALA A 28 -4.68 -11.60 -7.57
C ALA A 28 -4.73 -10.07 -7.52
N LEU A 29 -5.06 -9.50 -6.35
CA LEU A 29 -5.05 -8.05 -6.13
C LEU A 29 -3.64 -7.46 -6.31
N CYS A 30 -2.60 -8.11 -5.78
CA CYS A 30 -1.23 -7.65 -5.98
C CYS A 30 -0.86 -7.54 -7.47
N ARG A 31 -1.28 -8.52 -8.28
CA ARG A 31 -1.10 -8.48 -9.75
C ARG A 31 -1.90 -7.35 -10.40
N ARG A 32 -3.16 -7.16 -10.01
CA ARG A 32 -4.02 -6.09 -10.52
C ARG A 32 -3.47 -4.69 -10.22
N PHE A 33 -2.89 -4.50 -9.04
CA PHE A 33 -2.31 -3.23 -8.59
C PHE A 33 -0.83 -3.07 -8.95
N GLY A 34 -0.21 -4.05 -9.63
CA GLY A 34 1.20 -3.99 -10.03
C GLY A 34 2.20 -4.00 -8.86
N ILE A 35 1.79 -4.47 -7.67
CA ILE A 35 2.65 -4.54 -6.48
C ILE A 35 3.12 -5.96 -6.20
N GLY A 36 4.31 -6.08 -5.61
CA GLY A 36 4.81 -7.37 -5.12
C GLY A 36 3.97 -7.88 -3.94
N ARG A 37 3.81 -9.20 -3.82
CA ARG A 37 3.05 -9.84 -2.73
C ARG A 37 3.53 -9.39 -1.35
N THR A 38 4.85 -9.31 -1.15
CA THR A 38 5.47 -8.82 0.09
C THR A 38 5.05 -7.38 0.42
N CYS A 39 4.93 -6.52 -0.59
CA CYS A 39 4.45 -5.14 -0.40
C CYS A 39 2.97 -5.13 0.00
N GLY A 40 2.14 -5.91 -0.70
CA GLY A 40 0.71 -6.04 -0.38
C GLY A 40 0.44 -6.57 1.03
N HIS A 41 1.18 -7.59 1.48
CA HIS A 41 1.08 -8.08 2.85
C HIS A 41 1.53 -7.04 3.88
N LYS A 42 2.62 -6.30 3.62
CA LYS A 42 3.05 -5.20 4.52
C LYS A 42 2.01 -4.11 4.64
N LEU A 43 1.39 -3.69 3.52
CA LEU A 43 0.29 -2.72 3.51
C LEU A 43 -0.90 -3.19 4.36
N LEU A 44 -1.31 -4.44 4.19
CA LEU A 44 -2.39 -5.04 4.99
C LEU A 44 -2.07 -5.09 6.47
N SER A 45 -0.87 -5.56 6.83
CA SER A 45 -0.44 -5.62 8.24
C SER A 45 -0.41 -4.23 8.87
N ARG A 46 0.13 -3.22 8.17
CA ARG A 46 0.15 -1.82 8.65
C ARG A 46 -1.26 -1.27 8.82
N TYR A 47 -2.14 -1.50 7.86
CA TYR A 47 -3.53 -1.06 7.99
C TYR A 47 -4.27 -1.72 9.15
N ARG A 48 -3.99 -3.00 9.44
CA ARG A 48 -4.59 -3.69 10.59
C ARG A 48 -4.11 -3.12 11.94
N MET A 49 -2.89 -2.57 11.99
CA MET A 49 -2.32 -1.99 13.22
C MET A 49 -2.67 -0.51 13.39
N GLU A 50 -2.58 0.27 12.32
CA GLU A 50 -2.61 1.74 12.35
C GLU A 50 -3.77 2.34 11.52
N GLY A 51 -4.56 1.50 10.84
CA GLY A 51 -5.62 1.95 9.94
C GLY A 51 -5.08 2.70 8.71
N VAL A 52 -5.80 3.74 8.31
CA VAL A 52 -5.45 4.59 7.15
C VAL A 52 -4.07 5.26 7.34
N ALA A 53 -3.68 5.56 8.59
CA ALA A 53 -2.38 6.16 8.89
C ALA A 53 -1.20 5.26 8.46
N GLY A 54 -1.36 3.93 8.55
CA GLY A 54 -0.35 2.96 8.11
C GLY A 54 -0.13 2.90 6.59
N LEU A 55 -1.02 3.50 5.79
CA LEU A 55 -0.91 3.60 4.33
C LEU A 55 -0.10 4.82 3.88
N ALA A 56 0.10 5.78 4.77
CA ALA A 56 0.86 7.01 4.51
C ALA A 56 2.24 6.67 3.93
N GLU A 57 2.76 7.54 3.08
CA GLU A 57 4.12 7.38 2.56
C GLU A 57 5.13 7.49 3.69
N GLN A 58 5.63 6.35 4.14
CA GLN A 58 6.80 6.32 5.00
C GLN A 58 8.01 6.65 4.14
N SER A 59 8.75 7.67 4.55
CA SER A 59 9.98 8.11 3.88
C SER A 59 10.90 6.91 3.66
N ARG A 60 11.27 6.66 2.41
CA ARG A 60 12.25 5.63 2.04
C ARG A 60 13.69 6.09 2.30
N ARG A 61 13.87 7.26 2.92
CA ARG A 61 15.19 7.82 3.18
C ARG A 61 15.87 6.95 4.24
N PRO A 62 16.99 6.29 3.93
CA PRO A 62 17.77 5.63 4.95
C PRO A 62 18.14 6.69 6.00
N GLN A 63 17.79 6.45 7.27
CA GLN A 63 18.15 7.33 8.38
C GLN A 63 19.67 7.38 8.61
N SER A 64 20.38 6.36 8.13
CA SER A 64 21.83 6.32 8.14
C SER A 64 22.31 6.21 6.69
N SER A 65 22.68 7.34 6.10
CA SER A 65 23.70 7.32 5.06
C SER A 65 25.00 7.05 5.79
N PRO A 66 25.76 5.98 5.50
CA PRO A 66 27.12 5.90 6.00
C PRO A 66 27.84 7.11 5.40
N ALA A 67 28.09 8.11 6.23
CA ALA A 67 29.03 9.15 5.89
C ALA A 67 30.41 8.48 5.93
N ARG A 68 31.05 8.45 4.76
CA ARG A 68 32.44 8.08 4.48
C ARG A 68 32.66 6.64 3.98
#